data_AF-A0A2E3QDN6-F1
#
_entry.id   AF-A0A2E3QDN6-F1
#
_cell.length_a   1.000
_cell.length_b   1.000
_cell.length_c   1.000
_cell.angle_alpha   90.00
_cell.angle_beta   90.00
_cell.angle_gamma   90.00
#
_symmetry.space_group_name_H-M   'P 1'
#
loop_
_entity.id
_entity.type
_entity.pdbx_description
1 polymer ?
#
loop_
_entity_poly.entity_id
_entity_poly.type
_entity_poly.pdbx_seq_one_letter_code
_entity_poly.pdbx_strand_id
1 'polypeptide(L)'
;MIDDISELSLNGVGGVYLLWHGGLKPSWLVAGATEDLGHSFAELARDPDIREYDARGGVYMSWSPIKGSFREGVVHFIAKHTNPTFECDYDSKEDPIPVLLPR
;
A
#
# COMPACT_ATOMS: atom_id res chain seq x y z
N MET A 1 -12.29 5.13 -7.03
CA MET A 1 -11.80 3.93 -7.76
C MET A 1 -10.95 3.09 -6.82
N ILE A 2 -11.61 2.61 -5.78
CA ILE A 2 -11.25 1.45 -4.94
C ILE A 2 -12.46 0.48 -4.93
N ASP A 3 -13.49 0.78 -5.73
CA ASP A 3 -14.86 0.39 -5.43
C ASP A 3 -15.25 -1.00 -5.96
N ASP A 4 -14.37 -1.67 -6.72
CA ASP A 4 -14.61 -3.07 -7.12
C ASP A 4 -13.35 -3.94 -7.21
N ILE A 5 -12.70 -4.11 -6.06
CA ILE A 5 -11.59 -5.06 -5.83
C ILE A 5 -12.09 -6.52 -5.81
N SER A 6 -13.41 -6.74 -5.81
CA SER A 6 -14.01 -8.06 -5.71
C SER A 6 -13.71 -8.95 -6.92
N GLU A 7 -13.56 -8.35 -8.11
CA GLU A 7 -13.21 -9.05 -9.34
C GLU A 7 -11.74 -9.53 -9.39
N LEU A 8 -10.86 -8.96 -8.55
CA LEU A 8 -9.41 -9.26 -8.58
C LEU A 8 -9.03 -10.58 -7.88
N SER A 9 -9.99 -11.24 -7.19
CA SER A 9 -9.75 -12.52 -6.48
C SER A 9 -8.55 -12.49 -5.52
N LEU A 10 -8.43 -11.42 -4.72
CA LEU A 10 -7.28 -11.18 -3.83
C LEU A 10 -7.45 -11.66 -2.39
N ASN A 11 -8.61 -12.23 -2.04
CA ASN A 11 -8.84 -12.79 -0.72
C ASN A 11 -7.86 -13.95 -0.47
N GLY A 12 -7.14 -13.89 0.64
CA GLY A 12 -6.08 -14.84 1.01
C GLY A 12 -4.79 -14.74 0.18
N VAL A 13 -4.65 -13.73 -0.67
CA VAL A 13 -3.42 -13.49 -1.44
C VAL A 13 -2.53 -12.52 -0.66
N GLY A 14 -1.41 -13.01 -0.14
CA GLY A 14 -0.46 -12.16 0.56
C GLY A 14 0.47 -11.41 -0.39
N GLY A 15 0.83 -10.18 -0.02
CA GLY A 15 1.65 -9.30 -0.86
C GLY A 15 1.99 -7.98 -0.20
N VAL A 16 2.40 -7.03 -1.03
CA VAL A 16 2.72 -5.65 -0.62
C VAL A 16 1.88 -4.67 -1.44
N TYR A 17 1.49 -3.57 -0.81
CA TYR A 17 0.76 -2.47 -1.45
C TYR A 17 1.40 -1.12 -1.14
N LEU A 18 1.11 -0.14 -1.99
CA LEU A 18 1.49 1.28 -1.85
C LEU A 18 0.32 2.16 -2.29
N LEU A 19 -0.11 3.07 -1.41
CA LEU A 19 -1.16 4.05 -1.67
C LEU A 19 -0.56 5.44 -1.91
N TRP A 20 -1.18 6.20 -2.82
CA TRP A 20 -0.86 7.61 -3.03
C TRP A 20 -2.10 8.44 -3.34
N HIS A 21 -2.02 9.73 -3.01
CA HIS A 21 -3.02 10.73 -3.35
C HIS A 21 -2.66 11.43 -4.65
N GLY A 22 -3.61 11.55 -5.58
CA GLY A 22 -3.42 12.23 -6.86
C GLY A 22 -4.00 13.65 -6.94
N GLY A 23 -4.43 14.24 -5.80
CA GLY A 23 -5.07 15.55 -5.78
C GLY A 23 -4.11 16.73 -5.98
N LEU A 24 -4.54 17.94 -5.62
CA LEU A 24 -3.77 19.18 -5.82
C LEU A 24 -2.39 19.18 -5.13
N LYS A 25 -2.22 18.36 -4.10
CA LYS A 25 -0.94 18.12 -3.42
C LYS A 25 -0.67 16.62 -3.42
N PRO A 26 -0.09 16.07 -4.49
CA PRO A 26 0.19 14.64 -4.56
C PRO A 26 1.14 14.21 -3.45
N SER A 27 0.87 13.05 -2.84
CA SER A 27 1.73 12.49 -1.80
C SER A 27 1.61 10.97 -1.73
N TRP A 28 2.69 10.32 -1.29
CA TRP A 28 2.64 8.92 -0.87
C TRP A 28 1.95 8.85 0.50
N LEU A 29 1.00 7.93 0.64
CA LEU A 29 0.19 7.81 1.85
C LEU A 29 0.78 6.75 2.77
N VAL A 30 0.79 5.50 2.33
CA VAL A 30 1.24 4.37 3.14
C VAL A 30 1.65 3.20 2.26
N ALA A 31 2.63 2.43 2.72
CA ALA A 31 2.97 1.11 2.20
C ALA A 31 2.74 0.06 3.29
N GLY A 32 2.40 -1.16 2.90
CA GLY A 32 2.21 -2.24 3.86
C GLY A 32 2.34 -3.63 3.26
N ALA A 33 2.66 -4.58 4.13
CA ALA A 33 2.67 -6.00 3.86
C ALA A 33 1.41 -6.65 4.44
N THR A 34 0.92 -7.71 3.81
CA THR A 34 -0.24 -8.45 4.32
C THR A 34 -0.21 -9.90 3.85
N GLU A 35 -0.86 -10.77 4.63
CA GLU A 35 -1.19 -12.14 4.22
C GLU A 35 -2.47 -12.21 3.36
N ASP A 36 -3.26 -11.13 3.34
CA ASP A 36 -4.53 -11.05 2.63
C ASP A 36 -4.75 -9.63 2.09
N LEU A 37 -4.38 -9.42 0.82
CA LEU A 37 -4.57 -8.17 0.10
C LEU A 37 -6.05 -7.79 0.00
N GLY A 38 -6.94 -8.76 -0.24
CA GLY A 38 -8.39 -8.50 -0.32
C GLY A 38 -8.94 -7.92 0.97
N HIS A 39 -8.59 -8.53 2.10
CA HIS A 39 -8.96 -8.03 3.43
C HIS A 39 -8.37 -6.64 3.70
N SER A 40 -7.05 -6.46 3.50
CA SER A 40 -6.39 -5.18 3.75
C SER A 40 -6.97 -4.04 2.91
N PHE A 41 -7.33 -4.30 1.65
CA PHE A 41 -7.93 -3.27 0.80
C PHE A 41 -9.33 -2.88 1.24
N ALA A 42 -10.14 -3.85 1.71
CA ALA A 42 -11.46 -3.56 2.26
C ALA A 42 -11.38 -2.69 3.53
N GLU A 43 -10.36 -2.89 4.36
CA GLU A 43 -10.12 -2.06 5.55
C GLU A 43 -9.63 -0.65 5.17
N LEU A 44 -8.66 -0.54 4.26
CA LEU A 44 -8.17 0.76 3.76
C LEU A 44 -9.28 1.58 3.08
N ALA A 45 -10.22 0.94 2.39
CA ALA A 45 -11.37 1.61 1.78
C ALA A 45 -12.32 2.23 2.81
N ARG A 46 -12.36 1.67 4.03
CA ARG A 46 -13.22 2.13 5.13
C ARG A 46 -12.51 3.09 6.07
N ASP A 47 -11.19 3.17 6.00
CA ASP A 47 -10.35 4.03 6.83
C ASP A 47 -10.71 5.52 6.63
N PRO A 48 -11.16 6.23 7.69
CA PRO A 48 -11.54 7.64 7.60
C PRO A 48 -10.42 8.55 7.09
N ASP A 49 -9.17 8.27 7.46
CA ASP A 49 -8.03 9.10 7.10
C ASP A 49 -7.74 8.95 5.60
N ILE A 50 -7.77 7.72 5.07
CA ILE A 50 -7.62 7.47 3.63
C ILE A 50 -8.77 8.09 2.83
N ARG A 51 -10.00 7.99 3.33
CA ARG A 51 -11.19 8.55 2.67
C ARG A 51 -11.16 10.08 2.56
N GLU A 52 -10.52 10.77 3.50
CA GLU A 52 -10.34 12.22 3.43
C GLU A 52 -9.49 12.63 2.20
N TYR A 53 -8.45 11.86 1.88
CA TYR A 53 -7.65 12.07 0.67
C TYR A 53 -8.43 11.73 -0.60
N ASP A 54 -9.19 10.64 -0.59
CA ASP A 54 -9.96 10.20 -1.76
C ASP A 54 -10.97 11.28 -2.20
N ALA A 55 -11.68 11.87 -1.24
CA ALA A 55 -12.61 12.98 -1.48
C ALA A 55 -11.94 14.24 -2.06
N ARG A 56 -10.61 14.39 -1.97
CA ARG A 56 -9.84 15.57 -2.35
C ARG A 56 -8.98 15.40 -3.61
N GLY A 57 -9.19 14.32 -4.38
CA GLY A 57 -8.46 14.10 -5.63
C GLY A 57 -8.14 12.66 -5.96
N GLY A 58 -8.75 11.71 -5.24
CA GLY A 58 -8.59 10.28 -5.48
C GLY A 58 -7.39 9.68 -4.77
N VAL A 59 -7.61 8.51 -4.19
CA VAL A 59 -6.54 7.61 -3.74
C VAL A 59 -6.36 6.51 -4.78
N TYR A 60 -5.10 6.22 -5.05
CA TYR A 60 -4.66 5.21 -5.99
C TYR A 60 -3.77 4.20 -5.27
N MET A 61 -3.71 3.00 -5.83
CA MET A 61 -2.99 1.89 -5.22
C MET A 61 -2.28 1.06 -6.27
N SER A 62 -1.06 0.64 -5.94
CA SER A 62 -0.31 -0.41 -6.62
C SER A 62 -0.10 -1.53 -5.62
N TRP A 63 -0.11 -2.76 -6.11
CA TRP A 63 0.12 -3.93 -5.28
C TRP A 63 0.78 -5.05 -6.08
N SER A 64 1.39 -5.98 -5.37
CA SER A 64 1.97 -7.18 -5.97
C SER A 64 1.93 -8.34 -4.97
N PRO A 65 1.58 -9.56 -5.41
CA PRO A 65 1.79 -10.77 -4.61
C PRO A 65 3.29 -10.97 -4.40
N ILE A 66 3.69 -11.16 -3.15
CA ILE A 66 5.09 -11.32 -2.75
C ILE A 66 5.17 -12.48 -1.77
N LYS A 67 6.21 -13.32 -1.88
CA LYS A 67 6.46 -14.40 -0.91
C LYS A 67 6.72 -13.79 0.47
N GLY A 68 6.09 -14.34 1.51
CA GLY A 68 6.13 -13.79 2.88
C GLY A 68 7.51 -13.34 3.36
N SER A 69 8.53 -14.16 3.14
CA SER A 69 9.93 -13.88 3.53
C SER A 69 10.57 -12.64 2.88
N PHE A 70 9.91 -11.98 1.93
CA PHE A 70 10.44 -10.78 1.26
C PHE A 70 9.60 -9.52 1.52
N ARG A 71 8.42 -9.64 2.12
CA ARG A 71 7.46 -8.52 2.20
C ARG A 71 7.99 -7.36 3.04
N GLU A 72 8.54 -7.67 4.21
CA GLU A 72 9.14 -6.70 5.14
C GLU A 72 10.23 -5.86 4.47
N GLY A 73 11.22 -6.52 3.85
CA GLY A 73 12.29 -5.84 3.13
C GLY A 73 11.78 -4.95 1.99
N VAL A 74 10.71 -5.36 1.30
CA VAL A 74 10.10 -4.53 0.25
C VAL A 74 9.39 -3.31 0.84
N VAL A 75 8.62 -3.45 1.92
CA VAL A 75 7.97 -2.32 2.60
C VAL A 75 9.03 -1.35 3.15
N HIS A 76 10.09 -1.87 3.77
CA HIS A 76 11.22 -1.07 4.25
C HIS A 76 11.83 -0.25 3.11
N PHE A 77 12.09 -0.87 1.95
CA PHE A 77 12.60 -0.15 0.79
C PHE A 77 11.62 0.95 0.35
N ILE A 78 10.33 0.66 0.22
CA ILE A 78 9.33 1.64 -0.22
C ILE A 78 9.26 2.81 0.76
N ALA A 79 9.10 2.55 2.06
CA ALA A 79 8.96 3.58 3.09
C ALA A 79 10.17 4.54 3.09
N LYS A 80 11.38 3.99 2.96
CA LYS A 80 12.62 4.78 2.93
C LYS A 80 12.74 5.69 1.70
N HIS A 81 12.15 5.32 0.57
CA HIS A 81 12.32 6.04 -0.70
C HIS A 81 11.12 6.92 -1.10
N THR A 82 9.98 6.76 -0.44
CA THR A 82 8.75 7.50 -0.75
C THR A 82 8.35 8.51 0.32
N ASN A 83 8.94 8.43 1.52
CA ASN A 83 8.60 9.26 2.69
C ASN A 83 7.06 9.42 2.88
N PRO A 84 6.34 8.31 3.13
CA PRO A 84 4.89 8.31 3.21
C PRO A 84 4.34 9.20 4.32
N THR A 85 3.10 9.64 4.14
CA THR A 85 2.42 10.53 5.09
C THR A 85 2.07 9.80 6.39
N PHE A 86 1.68 8.53 6.28
CA PHE A 86 1.40 7.65 7.41
C PHE A 86 2.57 6.71 7.65
N GLU A 87 2.74 6.31 8.91
CA GLU A 87 3.75 5.34 9.29
C GLU A 87 3.49 4.00 8.60
N CYS A 88 4.56 3.40 8.08
CA CYS A 88 4.51 2.07 7.48
C CYS A 88 5.01 1.06 8.51
N ASP A 89 4.25 0.00 8.74
CA ASP A 89 4.65 -1.10 9.61
C ASP A 89 5.60 -2.03 8.85
N TYR A 90 6.85 -2.13 9.34
CA TYR A 90 7.84 -3.08 8.86
C TYR A 90 8.94 -3.35 9.91
N ASP A 91 9.57 -4.52 9.89
CA ASP A 91 10.77 -4.77 10.69
C ASP A 91 11.98 -4.02 10.12
N SER A 92 12.35 -2.90 10.76
CA SER A 92 13.52 -2.10 10.40
C SER A 92 14.86 -2.85 10.46
N LYS A 93 14.92 -4.06 11.04
CA LYS A 93 16.10 -4.93 11.04
C LYS A 93 16.26 -5.71 9.74
N GLU A 94 15.19 -5.88 8.96
CA GLU A 94 15.25 -6.55 7.66
C GLU A 94 15.93 -5.65 6.63
N ASP A 95 16.76 -6.23 5.78
CA ASP A 95 17.43 -5.48 4.71
C ASP A 95 16.40 -4.99 3.68
N PRO A 96 16.46 -3.71 3.26
CA PRO A 96 15.53 -3.19 2.26
C PRO A 96 15.76 -3.87 0.90
N ILE A 97 14.70 -4.43 0.33
CA ILE A 97 14.71 -5.14 -0.96
C ILE A 97 14.23 -4.18 -2.05
N PRO A 98 15.09 -3.80 -3.01
CA PRO A 98 14.71 -2.86 -4.06
C PRO A 98 13.61 -3.39 -4.98
N VAL A 99 12.64 -2.53 -5.26
CA VAL A 99 11.57 -2.75 -6.24
C VAL A 99 11.41 -1.53 -7.13
N LEU A 100 10.80 -1.71 -8.30
CA LEU A 100 10.41 -0.59 -9.14
C LEU A 100 9.18 0.09 -8.52
N LEU A 101 9.33 1.37 -8.19
CA LEU A 101 8.22 2.19 -7.72
C LEU A 101 7.29 2.57 -8.89
N PRO A 102 5.98 2.68 -8.65
CA PRO A 102 5.05 3.22 -9.64
C PRO A 102 5.44 4.65 -10.05
N ARG A 103 5.22 4.99 -11.31
CA ARG A 103 5.57 6.28 -11.92
C ARG A 103 4.40 7.25 -11.93
#